data_AF-A0A0F9GZU4-F1
#
_entry.id   AF-A0A0F9GZU4-F1
#
_cell.length_a   1.000
_cell.length_b   1.000
_cell.length_c   1.000
_cell.angle_alpha   90.00
_cell.angle_beta   90.00
_cell.angle_gamma   90.00
#
_symmetry.space_group_name_H-M   'P 1'
#
loop_
_entity.id
_entity.type
_entity.pdbx_description
1 polymer ?
#
loop_
_entity_poly.entity_id
_entity_poly.type
_entity_poly.pdbx_seq_one_letter_code
_entity_poly.pdbx_strand_id
1 'polypeptide(L)'
;TLTNLTTQGSVAAPSRVTPAGARKISGVLVAAAADQLAEGAANILVRLGGNAIRGGEQTIICAGLAGNTVVSGSDLPPVYNPLFMLENADIEVDGSEVIDISAEVVGDDLGDATLVVTLIFE
;
A
#
# COMPACT_ATOMS: atom_id res chain seq x y z
N THR A 1 -10.10 -7.40 4.47
CA THR A 1 -9.22 -7.92 5.54
C THR A 1 -8.00 -7.05 5.62
N LEU A 2 -7.64 -6.58 6.82
CA LEU A 2 -6.52 -5.67 7.05
C LEU A 2 -5.23 -6.49 7.26
N THR A 3 -4.25 -6.31 6.37
CA THR A 3 -2.96 -7.02 6.44
C THR A 3 -1.85 -6.02 6.73
N ASN A 4 -1.20 -6.15 7.88
CA ASN A 4 -0.04 -5.33 8.23
C ASN A 4 1.14 -5.63 7.30
N LEU A 5 1.72 -4.60 6.71
CA LEU A 5 2.93 -4.69 5.91
C LEU A 5 4.14 -4.71 6.85
N THR A 6 4.81 -5.85 6.92
CA THR A 6 5.94 -6.09 7.83
C THR A 6 7.26 -6.29 7.11
N THR A 7 7.29 -6.14 5.77
CA THR A 7 8.48 -6.26 4.93
C THR A 7 8.46 -5.20 3.83
N GLN A 8 9.64 -4.83 3.34
CA GLN A 8 9.78 -3.95 2.17
C GLN A 8 10.85 -4.54 1.26
N GLY A 9 10.44 -5.25 0.19
CA GLY A 9 11.38 -5.84 -0.76
C GLY A 9 12.41 -6.77 -0.10
N SER A 10 13.70 -6.41 -0.17
CA SER A 10 14.81 -7.17 0.45
C SER A 10 14.98 -6.93 1.96
N VAL A 11 14.19 -6.05 2.56
CA VAL A 11 14.22 -5.77 4.00
C VAL A 11 13.13 -6.58 4.68
N ALA A 12 13.55 -7.65 5.37
CA ALA A 12 12.65 -8.56 6.07
C ALA A 12 12.05 -7.96 7.37
N ALA A 13 12.56 -6.82 7.84
CA ALA A 13 12.06 -6.11 9.03
C ALA A 13 12.36 -4.60 8.94
N PRO A 14 11.64 -3.84 8.09
CA PRO A 14 11.74 -2.39 8.08
C PRO A 14 11.34 -1.85 9.46
N SER A 15 12.03 -0.81 9.91
CA SER A 15 11.68 -0.14 11.17
C SER A 15 10.28 0.43 11.05
N ARG A 16 9.42 0.09 12.03
CA ARG A 16 8.10 0.69 12.18
C ARG A 16 8.14 1.99 13.00
N VAL A 17 9.33 2.44 13.39
CA VAL A 17 9.53 3.68 14.14
C VAL A 17 9.74 4.82 13.15
N THR A 18 8.93 5.87 13.26
CA THR A 18 9.10 7.08 12.48
C THR A 18 10.44 7.75 12.79
N PRO A 19 11.09 8.41 11.82
CA PRO A 19 12.36 9.08 12.05
C PRO A 19 12.27 10.10 13.19
N ALA A 20 13.37 10.23 13.96
CA ALA A 20 13.46 11.24 15.00
C ALA A 20 13.35 12.65 14.40
N GLY A 21 12.43 13.45 14.93
CA GLY A 21 12.19 14.82 14.46
C GLY A 21 11.22 14.95 13.29
N ALA A 22 10.72 13.84 12.72
CA ALA A 22 9.66 13.87 11.74
C ALA A 22 8.39 14.50 12.35
N ARG A 23 7.73 15.33 11.55
CA ARG A 23 6.49 16.03 11.91
C ARG A 23 5.35 15.72 10.97
N LYS A 24 5.67 15.31 9.74
CA LYS A 24 4.67 14.94 8.75
C LYS A 24 5.18 13.87 7.80
N ILE A 25 4.25 13.14 7.22
CA ILE A 25 4.45 12.39 5.99
C ILE A 25 4.13 13.34 4.85
N SER A 26 5.13 13.70 4.05
CA SER A 26 4.96 14.58 2.90
C SER A 26 4.65 13.83 1.62
N GLY A 27 4.94 12.53 1.57
CA GLY A 27 4.63 11.70 0.42
C GLY A 27 4.35 10.24 0.76
N VAL A 28 3.42 9.64 0.01
CA VAL A 28 3.10 8.20 0.09
C VAL A 28 3.24 7.58 -1.29
N LEU A 29 4.14 6.62 -1.41
CA LEU A 29 4.43 5.90 -2.65
C LEU A 29 3.94 4.46 -2.50
N VAL A 30 3.13 3.99 -3.45
CA VAL A 30 2.54 2.66 -3.43
C VAL A 30 2.71 1.99 -4.78
N ALA A 31 3.28 0.80 -4.77
CA ALA A 31 3.30 -0.11 -5.91
C ALA A 31 2.54 -1.38 -5.54
N ALA A 32 1.74 -1.89 -6.48
CA ALA A 32 0.94 -3.08 -6.26
C ALA A 32 0.84 -3.93 -7.53
N ALA A 33 0.80 -5.25 -7.32
CA ALA A 33 0.58 -6.25 -8.35
C ALA A 33 -0.33 -7.36 -7.80
N ALA A 34 -1.10 -7.99 -8.67
CA ALA A 34 -1.85 -9.20 -8.38
C ALA A 34 -1.62 -10.23 -9.49
N ASP A 35 -1.69 -11.51 -9.16
CA ASP A 35 -1.53 -12.60 -10.14
C ASP A 35 -2.74 -12.75 -11.09
N GLN A 36 -3.90 -12.23 -10.70
CA GLN A 36 -5.16 -12.31 -11.44
C GLN A 36 -5.59 -13.75 -11.74
N LEU A 37 -5.46 -14.64 -10.74
CA LEU A 37 -5.89 -16.03 -10.88
C LEU A 37 -7.40 -16.17 -11.18
N ALA A 38 -8.19 -15.15 -10.83
CA ALA A 38 -9.61 -15.07 -11.14
C ALA A 38 -9.96 -13.77 -11.89
N GLU A 39 -10.99 -13.84 -12.73
CA GLU A 39 -11.59 -12.67 -13.37
C GLU A 39 -12.35 -11.87 -12.31
N GLY A 40 -11.93 -10.63 -12.08
CA GLY A 40 -12.52 -9.76 -11.08
C GLY A 40 -11.97 -8.34 -11.13
N ALA A 41 -12.58 -7.45 -10.35
CA ALA A 41 -12.08 -6.11 -10.12
C ALA A 41 -12.03 -5.78 -8.62
N ALA A 42 -10.92 -5.21 -8.18
CA ALA A 42 -10.76 -4.78 -6.80
C ALA A 42 -9.99 -3.46 -6.69
N ASN A 43 -10.26 -2.73 -5.62
CA ASN A 43 -9.50 -1.56 -5.22
C ASN A 43 -8.50 -1.94 -4.13
N ILE A 44 -7.38 -1.22 -4.13
CA ILE A 44 -6.36 -1.32 -3.12
C ILE A 44 -6.41 -0.10 -2.22
N LEU A 45 -6.46 -0.35 -0.92
CA LEU A 45 -6.37 0.65 0.12
C LEU A 45 -5.09 0.46 0.91
N VAL A 46 -4.45 1.57 1.24
CA VAL A 46 -3.39 1.63 2.24
C VAL A 46 -3.91 2.40 3.44
N ARG A 47 -3.78 1.80 4.62
CA ARG A 47 -4.16 2.40 5.90
C ARG A 47 -2.89 2.72 6.68
N LEU A 48 -2.77 3.98 7.09
CA LEU A 48 -1.71 4.47 7.96
C LEU A 48 -2.31 4.75 9.34
N GLY A 49 -1.85 4.02 10.35
CA GLY A 49 -2.31 4.13 11.73
C GLY A 49 -1.17 4.00 12.74
N GLY A 50 -1.51 3.62 13.96
CA GLY A 50 -0.56 3.54 15.08
C GLY A 50 -0.39 4.87 15.81
N ASN A 51 0.39 4.85 16.88
CA ASN A 51 0.57 6.01 17.78
C ASN A 51 1.21 7.21 17.09
N ALA A 52 2.01 6.96 16.05
CA ALA A 52 2.68 8.03 15.32
C ALA A 52 1.71 8.89 14.49
N ILE A 53 0.53 8.39 14.08
CA ILE A 53 -0.39 9.14 13.21
C ILE A 53 -1.30 10.04 14.04
N ARG A 54 -1.23 11.35 13.81
CA ARG A 54 -2.12 12.31 14.46
C ARG A 54 -3.43 12.45 13.68
N GLY A 55 -4.51 12.74 14.39
CA GLY A 55 -5.84 12.90 13.79
C GLY A 55 -6.55 11.59 13.42
N GLY A 56 -5.97 10.44 13.77
CA GLY A 56 -6.55 9.12 13.53
C GLY A 56 -6.07 8.48 12.22
N GLU A 57 -6.50 7.23 11.99
CA GLU A 57 -6.09 6.43 10.83
C GLU A 57 -6.40 7.14 9.51
N GLN A 58 -5.41 7.19 8.63
CA GLN A 58 -5.55 7.71 7.28
C GLN A 58 -5.77 6.54 6.30
N THR A 59 -6.88 6.56 5.57
CA THR A 59 -7.18 5.57 4.52
C THR A 59 -6.96 6.20 3.15
N ILE A 60 -6.05 5.63 2.37
CA ILE A 60 -5.67 6.10 1.04
C ILE A 60 -6.08 5.05 0.03
N ILE A 61 -6.83 5.45 -1.00
CA ILE A 61 -7.17 4.59 -2.13
C ILE A 61 -6.05 4.74 -3.17
N CYS A 62 -5.29 3.68 -3.42
CA CYS A 62 -4.02 3.76 -4.14
C CYS A 62 -4.10 3.16 -5.55
N ALA A 63 -5.02 2.23 -5.80
CA ALA A 63 -5.11 1.55 -7.09
C ALA A 63 -6.50 0.96 -7.33
N GLY A 64 -6.86 0.82 -8.61
CA GLY A 64 -7.84 -0.14 -9.09
C GLY A 64 -7.11 -1.21 -9.90
N LEU A 65 -7.37 -2.47 -9.60
CA LEU A 65 -6.90 -3.63 -10.36
C LEU A 65 -8.11 -4.32 -10.97
N ALA A 66 -8.04 -4.61 -12.27
CA ALA A 66 -9.06 -5.38 -12.97
C ALA A 66 -8.40 -6.46 -13.81
N GLY A 67 -8.91 -7.68 -13.70
CA GLY A 67 -8.53 -8.82 -14.51
C GLY A 67 -9.34 -8.90 -15.80
N ASN A 68 -8.74 -9.52 -16.82
CA ASN A 68 -9.42 -9.83 -18.07
C ASN A 68 -9.85 -11.31 -18.07
N THR A 69 -10.87 -11.64 -18.87
CA THR A 69 -11.34 -13.02 -19.04
C THR A 69 -10.18 -13.96 -19.41
N VAL A 70 -10.08 -15.09 -18.71
CA VAL A 70 -9.01 -16.10 -18.92
C VAL A 70 -9.14 -16.69 -20.34
N VAL A 71 -8.20 -16.36 -21.24
CA VAL A 71 -8.15 -16.93 -22.60
C VAL A 71 -7.08 -18.02 -22.66
N SER A 72 -7.44 -19.24 -23.09
CA SER A 72 -6.47 -20.31 -23.30
C SER A 72 -5.50 -19.93 -24.42
N GLY A 73 -4.23 -19.68 -24.08
CA GLY A 73 -3.18 -19.29 -25.03
C GLY A 73 -2.77 -17.82 -24.99
N SER A 74 -3.13 -17.08 -23.94
CA SER A 74 -2.72 -15.68 -23.77
C SER A 74 -1.31 -15.56 -23.16
N ASP A 75 -0.39 -14.90 -23.87
CA ASP A 75 0.89 -14.36 -23.36
C ASP A 75 0.70 -12.98 -22.69
N LEU A 76 -0.48 -12.70 -22.10
CA LEU A 76 -0.75 -11.38 -21.52
C LEU A 76 0.22 -11.11 -20.35
N PRO A 77 0.88 -9.94 -20.34
CA PRO A 77 1.75 -9.57 -19.23
C PRO A 77 0.95 -9.38 -17.94
N PRO A 78 1.57 -9.56 -16.76
CA PRO A 78 0.94 -9.25 -15.49
C PRO A 78 0.36 -7.84 -15.49
N VAL A 79 -0.85 -7.68 -14.98
CA VAL A 79 -1.43 -6.35 -14.74
C VAL A 79 -0.81 -5.79 -13.47
N TYR A 80 -0.02 -4.73 -13.63
CA TYR A 80 0.58 -4.01 -12.51
C TYR A 80 -0.01 -2.60 -12.46
N ASN A 81 -0.19 -2.08 -11.25
CA ASN A 81 -0.45 -0.66 -11.09
C ASN A 81 0.90 0.07 -11.22
N PRO A 82 1.05 1.05 -12.14
CA PRO A 82 2.19 1.95 -12.08
C PRO A 82 2.26 2.63 -10.70
N LEU A 83 3.45 3.11 -10.33
CA LEU A 83 3.68 3.74 -9.04
C LEU A 83 2.63 4.82 -8.74
N PHE A 84 1.80 4.58 -7.74
CA PHE A 84 0.93 5.59 -7.17
C PHE A 84 1.76 6.48 -6.25
N MET A 85 1.67 7.79 -6.45
CA MET A 85 2.38 8.77 -5.63
C MET A 85 1.41 9.83 -5.16
N LEU A 86 1.15 9.86 -3.86
CA LEU A 86 0.49 10.97 -3.20
C LEU A 86 1.57 11.97 -2.78
N GLU A 87 1.66 13.07 -3.51
CA GLU A 87 2.52 14.20 -3.18
C GLU A 87 1.79 15.15 -2.22
N ASN A 88 2.55 15.82 -1.34
CA ASN A 88 2.02 16.77 -0.36
C ASN A 88 0.89 16.17 0.49
N ALA A 89 1.09 14.93 0.98
CA ALA A 89 0.08 14.21 1.75
C ALA A 89 -0.35 14.95 3.03
N ASP A 90 0.56 15.77 3.60
CA ASP A 90 0.33 16.62 4.77
C ASP A 90 -0.31 15.88 5.96
N ILE A 91 0.15 14.64 6.18
CA ILE A 91 -0.32 13.81 7.29
C ILE A 91 0.59 14.07 8.48
N GLU A 92 0.05 14.68 9.53
CA GLU A 92 0.79 14.96 10.75
C GLU A 92 1.20 13.66 11.47
N VAL A 93 2.47 13.62 11.91
CA VAL A 93 3.01 12.49 12.67
C VAL A 93 3.86 12.92 13.85
N ASP A 94 3.92 12.05 14.85
CA ASP A 94 4.90 12.09 15.93
C ASP A 94 6.16 11.32 15.54
N GLY A 95 7.31 11.98 15.66
CA GLY A 95 8.62 11.36 15.44
C GLY A 95 9.01 10.42 16.59
N SER A 96 9.81 9.40 16.28
CA SER A 96 10.22 8.35 17.23
C SER A 96 9.08 7.50 17.80
N GLU A 97 7.92 7.51 17.15
CA GLU A 97 6.75 6.72 17.52
C GLU A 97 6.50 5.60 16.51
N VAL A 98 5.64 4.64 16.88
CA VAL A 98 5.33 3.49 16.02
C VAL A 98 4.21 3.83 15.03
N ILE A 99 4.47 3.57 13.75
CA ILE A 99 3.50 3.63 12.67
C ILE A 99 3.07 2.21 12.25
N ASP A 100 1.79 2.08 11.96
CA ASP A 100 1.17 0.88 11.42
C ASP A 100 0.82 1.14 9.95
N ILE A 101 1.31 0.28 9.07
CA ILE A 101 1.02 0.36 7.64
C ILE A 101 0.29 -0.93 7.27
N SER A 102 -0.92 -0.80 6.76
CA SER A 102 -1.72 -1.95 6.35
C SER A 102 -2.20 -1.81 4.92
N ALA A 103 -2.29 -2.95 4.24
CA ALA A 103 -2.91 -3.06 2.94
C ALA A 103 -4.26 -3.79 3.05
N GLU A 104 -5.20 -3.37 2.22
CA GLU A 104 -6.49 -4.04 2.05
C GLU A 104 -6.87 -4.08 0.58
N VAL A 105 -7.37 -5.23 0.13
CA VAL A 105 -7.96 -5.42 -1.20
C VAL A 105 -9.48 -5.48 -1.01
N VAL A 106 -10.22 -4.63 -1.72
CA VAL A 106 -11.68 -4.52 -1.64
C VAL A 106 -12.30 -4.70 -3.01
N GLY A 107 -13.06 -5.77 -3.17
CA GLY A 107 -13.72 -6.12 -4.43
C GLY A 107 -13.71 -7.63 -4.60
N ASP A 108 -13.62 -8.06 -5.85
CA ASP A 108 -13.52 -9.47 -6.19
C ASP A 108 -12.17 -10.06 -5.75
N ASP A 109 -12.13 -11.37 -5.56
CA ASP A 109 -10.89 -12.09 -5.32
C ASP A 109 -10.03 -12.07 -6.58
N LEU A 110 -8.86 -11.44 -6.51
CA LEU A 110 -7.91 -11.34 -7.62
C LEU A 110 -6.78 -12.37 -7.51
N GLY A 111 -6.85 -13.29 -6.55
CA GLY A 111 -5.75 -14.17 -6.18
C GLY A 111 -4.73 -13.48 -5.27
N ASP A 112 -3.44 -13.81 -5.43
CA ASP A 112 -2.41 -13.28 -4.55
C ASP A 112 -2.02 -11.85 -4.96
N ALA A 113 -2.11 -10.92 -3.99
CA ALA A 113 -1.72 -9.52 -4.17
C ALA A 113 -0.45 -9.20 -3.37
N THR A 114 0.50 -8.52 -4.02
CA THR A 114 1.72 -8.01 -3.40
C THR A 114 1.74 -6.49 -3.47
N LEU A 115 2.05 -5.85 -2.34
CA LEU A 115 2.09 -4.40 -2.21
C LEU A 115 3.37 -3.95 -1.53
N VAL A 116 3.90 -2.82 -1.98
CA VAL A 116 5.02 -2.14 -1.36
C VAL A 116 4.64 -0.69 -1.13
N VAL A 117 4.83 -0.23 0.10
CA VAL A 117 4.54 1.15 0.52
C VAL A 117 5.85 1.81 0.98
N THR A 118 6.07 3.05 0.55
CA THR A 118 7.16 3.89 1.02
C THR A 118 6.60 5.22 1.50
N LEU A 119 7.01 5.66 2.69
CA LEU A 119 6.62 6.92 3.30
C LEU A 119 7.80 7.88 3.26
N ILE A 120 7.54 9.13 2.84
CA ILE A 120 8.51 10.21 2.85
C ILE A 120 8.18 11.12 4.03
N PHE A 121 9.17 11.35 4.90
CA PHE A 121 9.04 12.15 6.12
C PHE A 121 9.75 13.49 6.00
N GLU A 122 9.20 14.51 6.67
CA GLU A 122 9.77 15.84 6.89
C GLU A 122 9.71 16.23 8.36
#